data_AF-A0A7K4YHI5-F1
#
_entry.id   AF-A0A7K4YHI5-F1
#
_cell.length_a   1.000
_cell.length_b   1.000
_cell.length_c   1.000
_cell.angle_alpha   90.00
_cell.angle_beta   90.00
_cell.angle_gamma   90.00
#
_symmetry.space_group_name_H-M   'P 1'
#
loop_
_entity.id
_entity.type
_entity.pdbx_description
1 polymer ?
#
loop_
_entity_poly.entity_id
_entity_poly.type
_entity_poly.pdbx_seq_one_letter_code
_entity_poly.pdbx_strand_id
1 'polypeptide(L)'
;LFSSFYVFQLIPLVGIVSLAGVGALAFSAYSLFSKSDVILNKSSNPEPWENVDPTKPQKLLTIHQKWKPIEELEDVRKITK
;
A
#
# COMPACT_ATOMS: atom_id res chain seq x y z
N LEU A 1 -43.27 -11.88 -7.75
CA LEU A 1 -42.59 -12.82 -6.83
C LEU A 1 -41.19 -13.03 -7.38
N PHE A 2 -40.17 -12.36 -6.85
CA PHE A 2 -38.79 -12.66 -7.26
C PHE A 2 -38.54 -14.14 -6.93
N SER A 3 -38.30 -14.95 -7.95
CA SER A 3 -38.08 -16.38 -7.76
C SER A 3 -36.93 -16.57 -6.80
N SER A 4 -37.12 -17.37 -5.73
CA SER A 4 -36.10 -17.65 -4.71
C SER A 4 -34.76 -18.08 -5.34
N PHE A 5 -34.81 -18.71 -6.51
CA PHE A 5 -33.66 -19.09 -7.33
C PHE A 5 -32.77 -17.92 -7.80
N TYR A 6 -33.31 -16.71 -8.00
CA TYR A 6 -32.54 -15.53 -8.40
C TYR A 6 -31.72 -14.96 -7.24
N VAL A 7 -32.24 -15.07 -6.00
CA VAL A 7 -31.56 -14.57 -4.81
C VAL A 7 -30.24 -15.32 -4.59
N PHE A 8 -30.25 -16.65 -4.70
CA PHE A 8 -29.04 -17.47 -4.55
C PHE A 8 -27.98 -17.25 -5.65
N GLN A 9 -28.39 -16.81 -6.85
CA GLN A 9 -27.45 -16.47 -7.93
C GLN A 9 -26.84 -15.07 -7.76
N LEU A 10 -27.58 -14.12 -7.17
CA LEU A 10 -27.11 -12.74 -6.99
C LEU A 10 -26.22 -12.55 -5.76
N ILE A 11 -26.43 -13.32 -4.69
CA ILE A 11 -25.60 -13.25 -3.47
C ILE A 11 -24.09 -13.36 -3.76
N PRO A 12 -23.59 -14.39 -4.48
CA PRO A 12 -22.16 -14.49 -4.76
C PRO A 12 -21.65 -13.35 -5.66
N LEU A 13 -22.46 -12.90 -6.62
CA LEU A 13 -22.10 -11.79 -7.51
C LEU A 13 -21.93 -10.48 -6.73
N VAL A 14 -22.93 -10.11 -5.93
CA VAL A 14 -22.88 -8.91 -5.08
C VAL A 14 -21.76 -9.03 -4.05
N GLY A 15 -21.51 -10.23 -3.51
CA GLY A 15 -20.42 -10.49 -2.58
C GLY A 15 -19.04 -10.18 -3.18
N ILE A 16 -18.76 -10.67 -4.39
CA ILE A 16 -17.47 -10.43 -5.06
C ILE A 16 -17.32 -8.96 -5.45
N VAL A 17 -18.37 -8.35 -6.02
CA VAL A 17 -18.32 -6.93 -6.44
C VAL A 17 -18.14 -6.00 -5.24
N SER A 18 -18.85 -6.26 -4.14
CA SER A 18 -18.70 -5.47 -2.91
C SER A 18 -17.32 -5.66 -2.29
N LEU A 19 -16.82 -6.89 -2.19
CA LEU A 19 -15.48 -7.17 -1.69
C LEU A 19 -14.40 -6.48 -2.54
N ALA A 20 -14.52 -6.55 -3.87
CA ALA A 20 -13.60 -5.88 -4.78
C ALA A 20 -13.64 -4.35 -4.62
N GLY A 21 -14.85 -3.76 -4.55
CA GLY A 21 -15.02 -2.31 -4.36
C GLY A 21 -14.45 -1.83 -3.04
N VAL A 22 -14.79 -2.50 -1.93
CA VAL A 22 -14.26 -2.17 -0.60
C VAL A 22 -12.74 -2.38 -0.55
N GLY A 23 -12.24 -3.48 -1.10
CA GLY A 23 -10.81 -3.77 -1.15
C GLY A 23 -10.02 -2.73 -1.94
N ALA A 24 -10.54 -2.30 -3.09
CA ALA A 24 -9.91 -1.25 -3.89
C ALA A 24 -9.86 0.09 -3.15
N LEU A 25 -10.95 0.49 -2.51
CA LEU A 25 -11.00 1.73 -1.72
C LEU A 25 -10.05 1.67 -0.52
N ALA A 26 -10.06 0.57 0.22
CA ALA A 26 -9.20 0.37 1.38
C ALA A 26 -7.71 0.38 0.98
N PHE A 27 -7.34 -0.33 -0.10
CA PHE A 27 -5.96 -0.35 -0.58
C PHE A 27 -5.52 1.02 -1.11
N SER A 28 -6.40 1.75 -1.80
CA SER A 28 -6.12 3.11 -2.28
C SER A 28 -5.84 4.05 -1.12
N ALA A 29 -6.69 4.04 -0.09
CA ALA A 29 -6.49 4.83 1.12
C ALA A 29 -5.19 4.44 1.86
N TYR A 30 -4.94 3.14 2.05
CA TYR A 30 -3.70 2.65 2.64
C TYR A 30 -2.47 3.14 1.87
N SER A 31 -2.46 3.01 0.54
CA SER A 31 -1.35 3.42 -0.30
C SER A 31 -1.11 4.92 -0.22
N LEU A 32 -2.18 5.73 -0.24
CA LEU A 32 -2.10 7.18 -0.18
C LEU A 32 -1.45 7.69 1.11
N PHE A 33 -1.80 7.07 2.25
CA PHE A 33 -1.36 7.55 3.57
C PHE A 33 -0.12 6.84 4.12
N SER A 34 0.18 5.63 3.65
CA SER A 34 1.25 4.79 4.24
C SER A 34 2.46 4.58 3.33
N LYS A 35 2.40 5.00 2.05
CA LYS A 35 3.51 4.84 1.10
C LYS A 35 4.08 6.19 0.70
N SER A 36 5.39 6.32 0.78
CA SER A 36 6.12 7.52 0.37
C SER A 36 6.14 7.71 -1.15
N ASP A 37 5.92 6.63 -1.92
CA ASP A 37 5.92 6.66 -3.39
C ASP A 37 4.70 7.36 -3.99
N VAL A 38 3.63 7.60 -3.21
CA VAL A 38 2.44 8.28 -3.69
C VAL A 38 2.61 9.79 -3.53
N ILE A 39 2.96 10.45 -4.63
CA ILE A 39 3.23 11.90 -4.66
C ILE A 39 1.90 12.67 -4.83
N LEU A 40 1.46 13.33 -3.76
CA LEU A 40 0.28 14.22 -3.78
C LEU A 40 0.62 15.65 -4.24
N ASN A 41 1.83 16.12 -3.96
CA ASN A 41 2.33 17.43 -4.38
C ASN A 41 3.72 17.28 -4.98
N LYS A 42 3.90 17.73 -6.23
CA LYS A 42 5.17 17.64 -6.95
C LYS A 42 6.15 18.77 -6.59
N SER A 43 5.65 19.85 -6.00
CA SER A 43 6.48 20.98 -5.59
C SER A 43 7.21 20.65 -4.29
N SER A 44 8.55 20.72 -4.29
CA SER A 44 9.43 20.41 -3.15
C SER A 44 9.45 18.94 -2.71
N ASN A 45 9.52 18.00 -3.68
CA ASN A 45 9.53 16.56 -3.41
C ASN A 45 10.97 16.04 -3.23
N PRO A 46 11.44 15.74 -2.00
CA PRO A 46 12.62 14.87 -1.84
C PRO A 46 12.34 13.52 -2.49
N GLU A 47 13.39 12.83 -2.94
CA GLU A 47 13.22 11.58 -3.68
C GLU A 47 12.44 10.56 -2.81
N PRO A 48 11.38 9.89 -3.31
CA PRO A 48 10.44 9.12 -2.46
C PRO A 48 11.08 8.05 -1.58
N TRP A 49 12.20 7.49 -2.02
CA TRP A 49 12.98 6.50 -1.27
C TRP A 49 13.75 7.10 -0.07
N GLU A 50 13.96 8.41 -0.02
CA GLU A 50 14.62 9.05 1.12
C GLU A 50 13.77 9.05 2.38
N ASN A 51 12.44 9.04 2.23
CA ASN A 51 11.48 9.04 3.34
C ASN A 51 11.10 7.63 3.82
N VAL A 52 11.71 6.60 3.23
CA VAL A 52 11.45 5.20 3.59
C VAL A 52 12.17 4.87 4.90
N ASP A 53 11.41 4.35 5.88
CA ASP A 53 11.96 3.87 7.15
C ASP A 53 12.57 2.46 6.98
N PRO A 54 13.90 2.29 7.08
CA PRO A 54 14.56 1.00 6.85
C PRO A 54 14.31 -0.01 7.98
N THR A 55 13.75 0.42 9.11
CA THR A 55 13.45 -0.43 10.26
C THR A 55 12.07 -1.09 10.18
N LYS A 56 11.23 -0.63 9.26
CA LYS A 56 9.85 -1.09 9.10
C LYS A 56 9.65 -1.91 7.82
N PRO A 57 8.72 -2.88 7.84
CA PRO A 57 8.33 -3.60 6.65
C PRO A 57 7.67 -2.69 5.63
N GLN A 58 8.19 -2.72 4.40
CA GLN A 58 7.72 -1.87 3.31
C GLN A 58 6.63 -2.50 2.44
N LYS A 59 6.40 -3.81 2.56
CA LYS A 59 5.38 -4.54 1.78
C LYS A 59 4.26 -5.01 2.70
N LEU A 60 3.06 -5.20 2.13
CA LEU A 60 1.92 -5.76 2.85
C LEU A 60 2.20 -7.17 3.39
N LEU A 61 2.99 -7.96 2.64
CA LEU A 61 3.42 -9.29 3.03
C LEU A 61 4.94 -9.34 2.93
N THR A 62 5.58 -9.76 4.01
CA THR A 62 7.04 -9.91 4.10
C THR A 62 7.36 -11.30 4.64
N ILE A 63 8.18 -12.06 3.92
CA ILE A 63 8.61 -13.40 4.32
C ILE A 63 10.11 -13.35 4.59
N HIS A 64 10.52 -13.59 5.84
CA HIS A 64 11.92 -13.66 6.27
C HIS A 64 12.81 -12.44 5.89
N GLN A 65 12.21 -11.26 5.67
CA GLN A 65 12.97 -10.04 5.35
C GLN A 65 13.51 -9.40 6.63
N LYS A 66 14.79 -8.97 6.60
CA LYS A 66 15.42 -8.22 7.69
C LYS A 66 15.29 -6.72 7.40
N TRP A 67 14.74 -5.98 8.35
CA TRP A 67 14.57 -4.53 8.26
C TRP A 67 15.59 -3.84 9.16
N LYS A 68 16.74 -3.51 8.58
CA LYS A 68 17.84 -2.83 9.26
C LYS A 68 18.43 -1.78 8.31
N PRO A 69 18.80 -0.60 8.82
CA PRO A 69 19.52 0.40 8.03
C PRO A 69 20.85 -0.19 7.55
N ILE A 70 21.24 0.24 6.35
CA ILE A 70 22.49 -0.14 5.70
C ILE A 70 23.49 0.97 6.03
N GLU A 71 24.57 0.63 6.73
CA GLU A 71 25.54 1.60 7.26
C GLU A 71 26.19 2.41 6.13
N GLU A 72 26.55 1.76 5.02
CA GLU A 72 27.16 2.40 3.87
C GLU A 72 26.24 3.46 3.24
N LEU A 73 24.94 3.20 3.20
CA LEU A 73 23.96 4.15 2.68
C LEU A 73 23.80 5.36 3.62
N GLU A 74 23.81 5.14 4.93
CA GLU A 74 23.74 6.22 5.92
C GLU A 74 24.97 7.13 5.84
N ASP A 75 26.16 6.56 5.66
CA ASP A 75 27.39 7.34 5.56
C ASP A 75 27.43 8.17 4.27
N VAL A 76 27.04 7.61 3.13
CA VAL A 76 26.90 8.37 1.87
C VAL A 76 25.87 9.50 2.03
N ARG A 77 24.77 9.25 2.74
CA ARG A 77 23.71 10.24 2.98
C ARG A 77 24.20 11.43 3.82
N LYS A 78 25.04 11.19 4.84
CA LYS A 78 25.65 12.25 5.66
C LYS A 78 26.65 13.12 4.90
N ILE A 79 27.30 12.58 3.87
CA ILE A 79 28.29 13.31 3.05
C ILE A 79 27.58 14.15 1.98
N THR A 80 26.44 13.69 1.49
CA THR A 80 25.73 14.29 0.34
C THR A 80 24.75 15.40 0.74
N LYS A 81 24.31 15.45 2.00
CA LYS A 81 23.35 16.45 2.53
C LYS A 81 24.00 17.35 3.56
#